data_AF-A0A530QJ07-F1
#
_entry.id   AF-A0A530QJ07-F1
#
_cell.length_a   1.000
_cell.length_b   1.000
_cell.length_c   1.000
_cell.angle_alpha   90.00
_cell.angle_beta   90.00
_cell.angle_gamma   90.00
#
_symmetry.space_group_name_H-M   'P 1'
#
loop_
_entity.id
_entity.type
_entity.pdbx_description
1 polymer ?
#
loop_
_entity_poly.entity_id
_entity_poly.type
_entity_poly.pdbx_seq_one_letter_code
_entity_poly.pdbx_strand_id
1 'polypeptide(L)'
;LIPHDHIDLAVLSQDGRMHACYEAGFHTSWSELAQHPVEGSPIRYVLWGKTPYLLSDNALVDDRFHFAGAFDGPIFAAKLRSRIIVPLRARGSVIGALNISRHEIGCYTLADVAVAQQCADPIAPYIFALIQ
;
A
#
# COMPACT_ATOMS: atom_id res chain seq x y z
N LEU A 1 6.93 17.06 -4.34
CA LEU A 1 6.64 15.68 -4.79
C LEU A 1 7.41 14.74 -3.89
N ILE A 2 6.75 13.69 -3.36
CA ILE A 2 7.38 12.71 -2.46
C ILE A 2 8.40 11.89 -3.27
N PRO A 3 9.69 11.83 -2.88
CA PRO A 3 10.66 10.97 -3.55
C PRO A 3 10.26 9.50 -3.46
N HIS A 4 10.34 8.76 -4.56
CA HIS A 4 9.92 7.36 -4.61
C HIS A 4 10.75 6.59 -5.65
N ASP A 5 11.00 5.31 -5.36
CA ASP A 5 11.52 4.33 -6.33
C ASP A 5 10.40 3.43 -6.84
N HIS A 6 9.34 3.28 -6.05
CA HIS A 6 8.17 2.48 -6.36
C HIS A 6 6.91 3.14 -5.77
N ILE A 7 5.87 3.25 -6.57
CA ILE A 7 4.52 3.62 -6.13
C ILE A 7 3.54 2.58 -6.62
N ASP A 8 2.62 2.17 -5.76
CA ASP A 8 1.53 1.30 -6.16
C ASP A 8 0.20 1.64 -5.49
N LEU A 9 -0.90 1.33 -6.17
CA LEU A 9 -2.26 1.37 -5.62
C LEU A 9 -2.78 -0.04 -5.43
N ALA A 10 -3.06 -0.39 -4.19
CA ALA A 10 -3.73 -1.62 -3.77
C ALA A 10 -5.24 -1.38 -3.68
N VAL A 11 -6.08 -2.06 -4.48
CA VAL A 11 -7.54 -1.84 -4.49
C VAL A 11 -8.29 -3.10 -4.07
N LEU A 12 -9.26 -2.96 -3.16
CA LEU A 12 -10.12 -4.05 -2.70
C LEU A 12 -11.26 -4.31 -3.72
N SER A 13 -11.49 -5.57 -4.09
CA SER A 13 -12.74 -6.00 -4.74
C SER A 13 -13.87 -6.14 -3.72
N GLN A 14 -15.10 -6.19 -4.22
CA GLN A 14 -16.32 -6.36 -3.42
C GLN A 14 -16.35 -7.69 -2.61
N ASP A 15 -15.57 -8.70 -3.03
CA ASP A 15 -15.43 -9.98 -2.33
C ASP A 15 -14.30 -9.99 -1.27
N GLY A 16 -13.64 -8.84 -1.04
CA GLY A 16 -12.55 -8.72 -0.08
C GLY A 16 -11.21 -9.27 -0.56
N ARG A 17 -11.08 -9.62 -1.84
CA ARG A 17 -9.79 -9.86 -2.51
C ARG A 17 -9.22 -8.52 -2.99
N MET A 18 -7.98 -8.49 -3.45
CA MET A 18 -7.43 -7.27 -4.08
C MET A 18 -7.59 -7.41 -5.60
N HIS A 19 -8.19 -6.42 -6.26
CA HIS A 19 -8.56 -6.56 -7.67
C HIS A 19 -7.56 -5.92 -8.63
N ALA A 20 -6.72 -4.99 -8.15
CA ALA A 20 -5.71 -4.35 -8.98
C ALA A 20 -4.56 -3.81 -8.13
N CYS A 21 -3.34 -4.05 -8.61
CA CYS A 21 -2.15 -3.30 -8.24
C CYS A 21 -1.78 -2.41 -9.43
N TYR A 22 -1.85 -1.08 -9.28
CA TYR A 22 -1.36 -0.17 -10.32
C TYR A 22 0.02 0.33 -9.93
N GLU A 23 1.06 -0.13 -10.63
CA GLU A 23 2.45 0.14 -10.28
C GLU A 23 3.07 1.21 -11.19
N ALA A 24 3.84 2.13 -10.60
CA ALA A 24 4.65 3.11 -11.31
C ALA A 24 6.10 3.02 -10.80
N GLY A 25 7.06 2.92 -11.73
CA GLY A 25 8.49 2.73 -11.47
C GLY A 25 9.01 1.44 -12.11
N PHE A 26 8.68 0.29 -11.52
CA PHE A 26 8.94 -1.04 -12.08
C PHE A 26 7.90 -2.04 -11.56
N HIS A 27 7.69 -3.15 -12.27
CA HIS A 27 6.66 -4.11 -11.93
C HIS A 27 7.12 -5.03 -10.80
N THR A 28 6.22 -5.36 -9.87
CA THR A 28 6.41 -6.41 -8.88
C THR A 28 5.29 -7.45 -8.99
N SER A 29 5.48 -8.60 -8.32
CA SER A 29 4.45 -9.65 -8.29
C SER A 29 3.20 -9.26 -7.48
N TRP A 30 3.04 -8.02 -6.99
CA TRP A 30 1.80 -7.59 -6.33
C TRP A 30 0.56 -7.79 -7.22
N SER A 31 0.72 -7.59 -8.53
CA SER A 31 -0.36 -7.80 -9.50
C SER A 31 -0.81 -9.26 -9.58
N GLU A 32 0.11 -10.21 -9.42
CA GLU A 32 -0.18 -11.65 -9.39
C GLU A 32 -0.78 -12.08 -8.05
N LEU A 33 -0.34 -11.45 -6.96
CA LEU A 33 -0.79 -11.71 -5.60
C LEU A 33 -2.14 -11.04 -5.27
N ALA A 34 -2.66 -10.20 -6.16
CA ALA A 34 -3.92 -9.47 -5.95
C ALA A 34 -5.08 -10.43 -5.57
N GLN A 35 -5.07 -11.66 -6.09
CA GLN A 35 -6.12 -12.66 -5.80
C GLN A 35 -6.11 -13.21 -4.36
N HIS A 36 -5.08 -12.90 -3.56
CA HIS A 36 -4.98 -13.38 -2.18
C HIS A 36 -5.90 -12.59 -1.22
N PRO A 37 -6.39 -13.24 -0.14
CA PRO A 37 -7.16 -12.56 0.90
C PRO A 37 -6.36 -11.46 1.61
N VAL A 38 -7.05 -10.38 2.00
CA VAL A 38 -6.45 -9.23 2.72
C VAL A 38 -5.74 -9.63 4.00
N GLU A 39 -6.14 -10.72 4.65
CA GLU A 39 -5.53 -11.28 5.86
C GLU A 39 -4.02 -11.53 5.69
N GLY A 40 -3.58 -11.96 4.49
CA GLY A 40 -2.18 -12.18 4.18
C GLY A 40 -1.42 -10.93 3.74
N SER A 41 -2.11 -9.79 3.59
CA SER A 41 -1.50 -8.56 3.10
C SER A 41 -0.56 -7.93 4.14
N PRO A 42 0.68 -7.58 3.77
CA PRO A 42 1.58 -6.82 4.65
C PRO A 42 0.99 -5.49 5.13
N ILE A 43 0.03 -4.93 4.39
CA ILE A 43 -0.62 -3.64 4.67
C ILE A 43 -2.05 -3.78 5.21
N ARG A 44 -2.46 -4.99 5.60
CA ARG A 44 -3.83 -5.33 6.04
C ARG A 44 -4.41 -4.41 7.10
N TYR A 45 -3.60 -3.90 8.03
CA TYR A 45 -4.11 -2.99 9.08
C TYR A 45 -4.62 -1.66 8.51
N VAL A 46 -4.03 -1.16 7.41
CA VAL A 46 -4.55 0.03 6.71
C VAL A 46 -5.82 -0.34 5.95
N LEU A 47 -5.82 -1.47 5.24
CA LEU A 47 -6.98 -1.95 4.47
C LEU A 47 -8.20 -2.24 5.36
N TRP A 48 -8.00 -2.76 6.57
CA TRP A 48 -9.04 -2.94 7.58
C TRP A 48 -9.42 -1.67 8.35
N GLY A 49 -8.75 -0.55 8.08
CA GLY A 49 -8.96 0.71 8.81
C GLY A 49 -8.56 0.67 10.29
N LYS A 50 -7.72 -0.29 10.70
CA LYS A 50 -7.23 -0.42 12.09
C LYS A 50 -6.14 0.58 12.43
N THR A 51 -5.44 1.09 11.42
CA THR A 51 -4.47 2.19 11.56
C THR A 51 -4.73 3.24 10.47
N PRO A 52 -4.54 4.55 10.75
CA PRO A 52 -4.75 5.59 9.75
C PRO A 52 -3.71 5.56 8.62
N TYR A 53 -2.51 5.03 8.89
CA TYR A 53 -1.42 4.85 7.93
C TYR A 53 -0.40 3.84 8.47
N LEU A 54 0.56 3.44 7.63
CA LEU A 54 1.83 2.86 8.07
C LEU A 54 2.98 3.71 7.55
N LEU A 55 3.94 3.96 8.42
CA LEU A 55 5.22 4.59 8.11
C LEU A 55 6.31 3.67 8.64
N SER A 56 7.24 3.27 7.78
CA SER A 56 8.34 2.38 8.12
C SER A 56 9.64 2.94 7.55
N ASP A 57 10.68 3.00 8.40
CA ASP A 57 12.03 3.36 7.96
C ASP A 57 12.70 2.20 7.20
N ASN A 58 12.38 0.96 7.56
CA ASN A 58 12.92 -0.22 6.90
C ASN A 58 11.95 -1.41 6.99
N ALA A 59 11.10 -1.54 5.99
CA ALA A 59 10.09 -2.58 5.89
C ALA A 59 10.65 -3.99 5.61
N LEU A 60 11.97 -4.18 5.49
CA LEU A 60 12.58 -5.52 5.42
C LEU A 60 12.79 -6.17 6.80
N VAL A 61 12.66 -5.39 7.87
CA VAL A 61 12.88 -5.82 9.26
C VAL A 61 11.75 -5.36 10.18
N ASP A 62 10.64 -4.92 9.60
CA ASP A 62 9.50 -4.39 10.33
C ASP A 62 8.43 -5.47 10.44
N ASP A 63 8.29 -6.04 11.64
CA ASP A 63 7.40 -7.17 11.94
C ASP A 63 5.93 -6.90 11.59
N ARG A 64 5.52 -5.63 11.40
CA ARG A 64 4.16 -5.30 10.93
C ARG A 64 3.90 -5.87 9.53
N PHE A 65 4.94 -5.97 8.70
CA PHE A 65 4.90 -6.52 7.34
C PHE A 65 5.17 -8.03 7.29
N HIS A 66 5.86 -8.58 8.30
CA HIS A 66 6.36 -9.95 8.31
C HIS A 66 5.66 -10.80 9.39
N PHE A 67 4.75 -11.66 8.98
CA PHE A 67 3.99 -12.52 9.88
C PHE A 67 3.63 -13.84 9.20
N ALA A 68 3.22 -14.83 9.99
CA ALA A 68 2.83 -16.13 9.45
C ALA A 68 1.66 -15.99 8.46
N GLY A 69 1.86 -16.43 7.21
CA GLY A 69 0.89 -16.31 6.13
C GLY A 69 0.95 -15.00 5.34
N ALA A 70 1.90 -14.11 5.63
CA ALA A 70 2.14 -12.91 4.85
C ALA A 70 2.66 -13.26 3.44
N PHE A 71 2.15 -12.58 2.42
CA PHE A 71 2.74 -12.61 1.07
C PHE A 71 3.71 -11.42 0.87
N ASP A 72 4.71 -11.33 1.74
CA ASP A 72 5.68 -10.22 1.81
C ASP A 72 6.92 -10.39 0.92
N GLY A 73 7.01 -11.51 0.18
CA GLY A 73 8.09 -11.79 -0.78
C GLY A 73 8.46 -10.62 -1.70
N PRO A 74 7.50 -9.85 -2.27
CA PRO A 74 7.83 -8.71 -3.12
C PRO A 74 8.56 -7.58 -2.38
N ILE A 75 8.35 -7.40 -1.07
CA ILE A 75 9.09 -6.40 -0.26
C ILE A 75 10.59 -6.71 -0.31
N PHE A 76 10.95 -7.97 -0.15
CA PHE A 76 12.34 -8.44 -0.20
C PHE A 76 12.91 -8.40 -1.61
N ALA A 77 12.18 -8.93 -2.59
CA ALA A 77 12.65 -9.00 -3.98
C ALA A 77 12.95 -7.62 -4.57
N ALA A 78 12.08 -6.64 -4.30
CA ALA A 78 12.22 -5.26 -4.76
C ALA A 78 12.98 -4.35 -3.78
N LYS A 79 13.48 -4.88 -2.65
CA LYS A 79 14.23 -4.12 -1.62
C LYS A 79 13.51 -2.85 -1.16
N LEU A 80 12.20 -2.94 -0.93
CA LEU A 80 11.34 -1.81 -0.54
C LEU A 80 11.55 -1.51 0.95
N ARG A 81 12.50 -0.62 1.27
CA ARG A 81 12.91 -0.32 2.65
C ARG A 81 12.05 0.77 3.28
N SER A 82 12.25 2.04 2.96
CA SER A 82 11.37 3.10 3.49
C SER A 82 10.02 3.01 2.81
N ARG A 83 8.93 3.04 3.58
CA ARG A 83 7.56 2.91 3.04
C ARG A 83 6.57 3.84 3.73
N ILE A 84 5.71 4.46 2.93
CA ILE A 84 4.47 5.13 3.33
C ILE A 84 3.30 4.31 2.78
N ILE A 85 2.31 4.04 3.61
CA ILE A 85 1.06 3.41 3.22
C ILE A 85 -0.09 4.22 3.79
N VAL A 86 -0.93 4.75 2.90
CA VAL A 86 -2.11 5.55 3.27
C VAL A 86 -3.37 4.96 2.63
N PRO A 87 -4.53 5.01 3.32
CA PRO A 87 -5.77 4.43 2.81
C PRO A 87 -6.36 5.27 1.66
N LEU A 88 -6.93 4.56 0.68
CA LEU A 88 -7.89 5.13 -0.27
C LEU A 88 -9.28 5.02 0.36
N ARG A 89 -9.98 6.15 0.51
CA ARG A 89 -11.30 6.20 1.16
C ARG A 89 -12.37 6.70 0.22
N ALA A 90 -13.46 5.94 0.09
CA ALA A 90 -14.65 6.37 -0.65
C ALA A 90 -15.90 5.94 0.12
N ARG A 91 -16.94 6.79 0.12
CA ARG A 91 -18.22 6.54 0.81
C ARG A 91 -18.08 6.11 2.28
N GLY A 92 -17.07 6.61 2.99
CA GLY A 92 -16.84 6.34 4.40
C GLY A 92 -16.12 5.01 4.71
N SER A 93 -15.74 4.22 3.71
CA SER A 93 -14.98 2.98 3.89
C SER A 93 -13.59 3.06 3.24
N VAL A 94 -12.68 2.18 3.68
CA VAL A 94 -11.41 1.94 2.98
C VAL A 94 -11.70 1.04 1.80
N ILE A 95 -11.28 1.48 0.61
CA ILE A 95 -11.45 0.74 -0.65
C ILE A 95 -10.10 0.24 -1.19
N GLY A 96 -9.01 0.55 -0.50
CA GLY A 96 -7.66 0.29 -0.95
C GLY A 96 -6.61 1.09 -0.19
N ALA A 97 -5.39 1.13 -0.71
CA ALA A 97 -4.28 1.91 -0.18
C ALA A 97 -3.37 2.41 -1.30
N LEU A 98 -2.76 3.57 -1.08
CA LEU A 98 -1.62 4.09 -1.84
C LEU A 98 -0.34 3.76 -1.06
N ASN A 99 0.60 3.11 -1.75
CA ASN A 99 1.89 2.70 -1.23
C ASN A 99 3.00 3.48 -1.95
N ILE A 100 3.94 4.03 -1.19
CA ILE A 100 5.10 4.75 -1.72
C ILE A 100 6.34 4.18 -1.04
N SER A 101 7.34 3.77 -1.82
CA SER A 101 8.53 3.10 -1.30
C SER A 101 9.83 3.63 -1.89
N ARG A 102 10.91 3.51 -1.11
CA ARG A 102 12.31 3.75 -1.51
C ARG A 102 13.20 2.58 -1.15
N HIS A 103 14.29 2.42 -1.88
CA HIS A 103 15.34 1.46 -1.57
C HIS A 103 16.21 1.91 -0.37
N GLU A 104 16.26 3.21 -0.08
CA GLU A 104 16.97 3.77 1.07
C GLU A 104 16.15 3.63 2.37
N ILE A 105 16.83 3.66 3.53
CA ILE A 105 16.22 3.55 4.87
C ILE A 105 15.93 4.94 5.43
N GLY A 106 14.84 5.10 6.17
CA GLY A 106 14.53 6.31 6.94
C GLY A 106 14.28 7.56 6.08
N CYS A 107 13.73 7.40 4.88
CA CYS A 107 13.56 8.51 3.93
C CYS A 107 12.34 9.41 4.17
N TYR A 108 11.42 8.99 5.04
CA TYR A 108 10.08 9.57 5.12
C TYR A 108 9.73 10.07 6.50
N THR A 109 8.93 11.13 6.54
CA THR A 109 8.43 11.77 7.75
C THR A 109 6.90 11.77 7.79
N LEU A 110 6.34 12.21 8.92
CA LEU A 110 4.89 12.43 9.01
C LEU A 110 4.37 13.52 8.06
N ALA A 111 5.22 14.47 7.65
CA ALA A 111 4.84 15.45 6.64
C ALA A 111 4.64 14.77 5.27
N ASP A 112 5.48 13.79 4.93
CA ASP A 112 5.33 13.01 3.70
C ASP A 112 4.08 12.13 3.74
N VAL A 113 3.75 11.56 4.90
CA VAL A 113 2.48 10.83 5.10
C VAL A 113 1.28 11.74 4.82
N ALA A 114 1.29 12.98 5.32
CA ALA A 114 0.21 13.94 5.07
C ALA A 114 0.08 14.28 3.57
N VAL A 115 1.20 14.49 2.88
CA VAL A 115 1.21 14.72 1.43
C VAL A 115 0.71 13.48 0.67
N ALA A 116 1.09 12.27 1.08
CA ALA A 116 0.63 11.03 0.46
C ALA A 116 -0.89 10.89 0.60
N GLN A 117 -1.45 11.20 1.78
CA GLN A 117 -2.89 11.16 1.98
C GLN A 117 -3.60 12.20 1.10
N GLN A 118 -3.07 13.42 0.98
CA GLN A 118 -3.62 14.45 0.07
C GLN A 118 -3.64 14.00 -1.39
N CYS A 119 -2.69 13.15 -1.81
CA CYS A 119 -2.71 12.53 -3.13
C CYS A 119 -3.75 11.39 -3.22
N ALA A 120 -3.87 10.56 -2.18
CA ALA A 120 -4.80 9.43 -2.12
C ALA A 120 -6.28 9.87 -2.13
N ASP A 121 -6.62 10.97 -1.46
CA ASP A 121 -7.99 11.46 -1.30
C ASP A 121 -8.74 11.70 -2.64
N PRO A 122 -8.18 12.40 -3.65
CA PRO A 122 -8.83 12.54 -4.95
C PRO A 122 -8.75 11.29 -5.83
N ILE A 123 -7.75 10.43 -5.64
CA ILE A 123 -7.60 9.17 -6.41
C ILE A 123 -8.71 8.18 -6.02
N ALA A 124 -9.02 8.09 -4.73
CA ALA A 124 -9.96 7.12 -4.19
C ALA A 124 -11.35 7.12 -4.86
N PRO A 125 -12.10 8.24 -4.97
CA PRO A 125 -13.41 8.25 -5.62
C PRO A 125 -13.33 7.93 -7.12
N TYR A 126 -12.24 8.28 -7.80
CA TYR A 126 -12.04 7.94 -9.21
C TYR A 126 -11.86 6.44 -9.40
N ILE A 127 -10.95 5.83 -8.64
CA ILE A 127 -10.75 4.38 -8.64
C ILE A 127 -12.04 3.66 -8.27
N PHE A 128 -12.75 4.13 -7.24
CA PHE A 128 -14.03 3.56 -6.81
C PHE A 128 -15.05 3.48 -7.95
N ALA A 129 -15.13 4.52 -8.78
CA ALA A 129 -16.06 4.56 -9.91
C ALA A 129 -15.69 3.61 -11.05
N LEU A 130 -14.39 3.30 -11.23
CA LEU A 130 -13.91 2.39 -12.27
C LEU A 130 -14.08 0.90 -11.93
N ILE A 131 -14.16 0.58 -10.64
CA ILE A 131 -14.26 -0.82 -10.14
C ILE A 131 -15.69 -1.22 -9.75
N GLN A 132 -16.70 -0.39 -10.05
CA GLN A 132 -18.12 -0.73 -9.90
C GLN A 132 -18.58 -1.69 -10.98
#